data_AF-A0A3S9YBE6-F1
#
_entry.id   AF-A0A3S9YBE6-F1
#
_cell.length_a   1.000
_cell.length_b   1.000
_cell.length_c   1.000
_cell.angle_alpha   90.00
_cell.angle_beta   90.00
_cell.angle_gamma   90.00
#
_symmetry.space_group_name_H-M   'P 1'
#
loop_
_entity.id
_entity.type
_entity.pdbx_description
1 polymer ?
#
loop_
_entity_poly.entity_id
_entity_poly.type
_entity_poly.pdbx_seq_one_letter_code
_entity_poly.pdbx_strand_id
1 'polypeptide(L)'
;MPNPHREHPDYESLRPQAVALRRAGLSRRQIRDRLHVHNNDILNRLLEGVPAPDWTRRPNAKDDLRAQARELRKQGLTYDRIQVELGCSKSSISLWVRDLPKPPTRTREEASAIARRGWEATLERRDEARRRTKQAATSEIGELTERELFLIGIGLYWSEGSKSKPYRRSERVIFINSDPDMIRVYLAWLRLLGVSTERLRFHVHIHESADVGAAEQFWADLTGAAPSAFGKTTRKKHNPKTVRKNVGTDYHGCLMIRVLQCAELYRRIEGWWYGIVLGAERPA
;
A
#
# COMPACT_ATOMS: atom_id res chain seq x y z
N MET A 1 -78.45 -26.00 39.15
CA MET A 1 -78.07 -25.17 40.31
C MET A 1 -76.98 -24.20 39.87
N PRO A 2 -77.28 -22.90 39.71
CA PRO A 2 -76.31 -21.89 39.30
C PRO A 2 -75.44 -21.48 40.50
N ASN A 3 -74.14 -21.31 40.24
CA ASN A 3 -73.09 -20.98 41.20
C ASN A 3 -73.23 -19.52 41.68
N PRO A 4 -73.34 -19.23 43.00
CA PRO A 4 -73.53 -17.88 43.51
C PRO A 4 -72.22 -17.08 43.45
N HIS A 5 -72.31 -15.90 42.85
CA HIS A 5 -71.41 -14.74 42.91
C HIS A 5 -70.08 -14.91 43.66
N ARG A 6 -68.98 -15.04 42.90
CA ARG A 6 -67.67 -14.56 43.36
C ARG A 6 -67.70 -13.03 43.31
N GLU A 7 -67.82 -12.39 44.47
CA GLU A 7 -67.66 -10.95 44.63
C GLU A 7 -66.24 -10.54 44.21
N HIS A 8 -66.10 -9.97 43.02
CA HIS A 8 -64.90 -9.26 42.64
C HIS A 8 -64.90 -7.92 43.39
N PRO A 9 -63.87 -7.60 44.19
CA PRO A 9 -63.79 -6.29 44.83
C PRO A 9 -63.76 -5.22 43.75
N ASP A 10 -64.70 -4.30 43.82
CA ASP A 10 -64.98 -3.30 42.79
C ASP A 10 -63.74 -2.45 42.52
N TYR A 11 -63.29 -2.41 41.26
CA TYR A 11 -62.08 -1.70 40.83
C TYR A 11 -62.13 -0.21 41.25
N GLU A 12 -63.31 0.39 41.15
CA GLU A 12 -63.56 1.79 41.56
C GLU A 12 -63.36 2.01 43.06
N SER A 13 -63.64 0.99 43.88
CA SER A 13 -63.44 1.05 45.34
C SER A 13 -61.98 0.85 45.76
N LEU A 14 -61.23 0.04 45.00
CA LEU A 14 -59.86 -0.35 45.33
C LEU A 14 -58.80 0.64 44.82
N ARG A 15 -59.06 1.34 43.72
CA ARG A 15 -58.08 2.26 43.10
C ARG A 15 -57.68 3.41 44.02
N PRO A 16 -58.60 4.15 44.68
CA PRO A 16 -58.23 5.22 45.60
C PRO A 16 -57.35 4.72 46.75
N GLN A 17 -57.62 3.51 47.26
CA GLN A 17 -56.87 2.89 48.35
C GLN A 17 -55.46 2.47 47.90
N ALA A 18 -55.35 1.84 46.72
CA ALA A 18 -54.05 1.46 46.14
C ALA A 18 -53.17 2.68 45.87
N VAL A 19 -53.75 3.76 45.33
CA VAL A 19 -53.06 5.03 45.09
C VAL A 19 -52.61 5.68 46.40
N ALA A 20 -53.48 5.70 47.43
CA ALA A 20 -53.14 6.24 48.75
C ALA A 20 -51.98 5.47 49.41
N LEU A 21 -52.02 4.14 49.40
CA LEU A 21 -50.94 3.30 49.91
C LEU A 21 -49.64 3.50 49.13
N ARG A 22 -49.73 3.69 47.81
CA ARG A 22 -48.55 3.97 46.96
C ARG A 22 -47.93 5.33 47.27
N ARG A 23 -48.76 6.37 47.46
CA ARG A 23 -48.32 7.70 47.89
C ARG A 23 -47.76 7.71 49.31
N ALA A 24 -48.24 6.83 50.18
CA ALA A 24 -47.69 6.59 51.52
C ALA A 24 -46.35 5.83 51.50
N GLY A 25 -45.78 5.54 50.33
CA GLY A 25 -44.44 4.97 50.19
C GLY A 25 -44.37 3.44 50.19
N LEU A 26 -45.50 2.74 50.12
CA LEU A 26 -45.50 1.27 50.11
C LEU A 26 -45.05 0.71 48.76
N SER A 27 -44.28 -0.38 48.83
CA SER A 27 -43.91 -1.16 47.67
C SER A 27 -45.12 -1.87 47.07
N ARG A 28 -45.03 -2.22 45.78
CA ARG A 28 -46.05 -2.99 45.07
C ARG A 28 -46.41 -4.28 45.82
N ARG A 29 -45.41 -4.94 46.41
CA ARG A 29 -45.57 -6.17 47.20
C ARG A 29 -46.39 -5.90 48.46
N GLN A 30 -46.08 -4.83 49.19
CA GLN A 30 -46.83 -4.47 50.40
C GLN A 30 -48.29 -4.09 50.07
N ILE A 31 -48.53 -3.39 48.95
CA ILE A 31 -49.89 -3.02 48.51
C ILE A 31 -50.69 -4.26 48.11
N ARG A 32 -50.07 -5.19 47.36
CA ARG A 32 -50.63 -6.51 47.04
C ARG A 32 -51.08 -7.24 48.30
N ASP A 33 -50.19 -7.30 49.29
CA ASP A 33 -50.43 -8.04 50.53
C ASP A 33 -51.46 -7.33 51.44
N ARG A 34 -51.54 -5.99 51.40
CA ARG A 34 -52.49 -5.17 52.19
C ARG A 34 -53.91 -5.19 51.63
N LEU A 35 -54.04 -5.18 50.30
CA LEU A 35 -55.34 -5.15 49.61
C LEU A 35 -55.84 -6.55 49.21
N HIS A 36 -55.06 -7.60 49.49
CA HIS A 36 -55.35 -8.99 49.09
C HIS A 36 -55.59 -9.17 47.58
N VAL A 37 -55.05 -8.27 46.75
CA VAL A 37 -55.16 -8.32 45.29
C VAL A 37 -53.98 -9.11 44.73
N HIS A 38 -54.12 -10.42 44.63
CA HIS A 38 -53.06 -11.31 44.15
C HIS A 38 -52.95 -11.40 42.61
N ASN A 39 -53.87 -10.76 41.88
CA ASN A 39 -53.82 -10.65 40.43
C ASN A 39 -52.90 -9.48 40.01
N ASN A 40 -51.81 -9.79 39.31
CA ASN A 40 -50.80 -8.82 38.90
C ASN A 40 -51.31 -7.79 37.88
N ASP A 41 -52.27 -8.15 37.02
CA ASP A 41 -52.81 -7.27 35.99
C ASP A 41 -53.81 -6.27 36.58
N ILE A 42 -54.59 -6.70 37.56
CA ILE A 42 -55.45 -5.81 38.34
C ILE A 42 -54.58 -4.84 39.14
N LEU A 43 -53.54 -5.34 39.83
CA LEU A 43 -52.63 -4.49 40.59
C LEU A 43 -51.84 -3.50 39.70
N ASN A 44 -51.49 -3.89 38.47
CA ASN A 44 -50.89 -2.99 37.48
C ASN A 44 -51.83 -1.83 37.13
N ARG A 45 -53.09 -2.13 36.81
CA ARG A 45 -54.10 -1.12 36.47
C ARG A 45 -54.41 -0.19 37.65
N LEU A 46 -54.53 -0.74 38.86
CA LEU A 46 -54.78 0.05 40.07
C LEU A 46 -53.66 1.07 40.38
N LEU A 47 -52.41 0.74 40.03
CA LEU A 47 -51.23 1.57 40.29
C LEU A 47 -50.75 2.35 39.06
N GLU A 48 -51.48 2.27 37.95
CA GLU A 48 -51.13 2.94 36.71
C GLU A 48 -51.10 4.46 36.90
N GLY A 49 -50.02 5.10 36.44
CA GLY A 49 -49.81 6.55 36.58
C GLY A 49 -49.27 7.00 37.94
N VAL A 50 -49.09 6.13 38.93
CA VAL A 50 -48.47 6.48 40.23
C VAL A 50 -47.04 5.98 40.31
N PRO A 51 -46.04 6.87 40.49
CA PRO A 51 -44.63 6.47 40.52
C PRO A 51 -44.34 5.52 41.69
N ALA A 52 -43.30 4.71 41.52
CA ALA A 52 -42.78 3.88 42.60
C ALA A 52 -42.03 4.72 43.64
N PRO A 53 -42.08 4.36 44.93
CA PRO A 53 -41.24 4.97 45.94
C PRO A 53 -39.75 4.81 45.58
N ASP A 54 -38.97 5.87 45.75
CA ASP A 54 -37.57 5.93 45.30
C ASP A 54 -36.69 4.82 45.88
N TRP A 55 -36.93 4.44 47.15
CA TRP A 55 -36.20 3.36 47.82
C TRP A 55 -36.41 1.96 47.19
N THR A 56 -37.47 1.78 46.39
CA THR A 56 -37.74 0.50 45.69
C THR A 56 -37.02 0.38 44.35
N ARG A 57 -36.39 1.47 43.88
CA ARG A 57 -35.63 1.47 42.63
C ARG A 57 -34.29 0.77 42.84
N ARG A 58 -34.12 -0.40 42.20
CA ARG A 58 -32.82 -1.06 42.18
C ARG A 58 -31.92 -0.37 41.14
N PRO A 59 -30.67 -0.02 41.49
CA PRO A 59 -29.70 0.38 40.48
C PRO A 59 -29.44 -0.82 39.55
N ASN A 60 -29.35 -0.58 38.25
CA ASN A 60 -28.92 -1.63 37.33
C ASN A 60 -27.41 -1.82 37.52
N ALA A 61 -26.94 -3.06 37.37
CA ALA A 61 -25.54 -3.43 37.54
C ALA A 61 -24.54 -2.65 36.65
N LYS A 62 -25.02 -1.88 35.67
CA LYS A 62 -24.20 -1.09 34.73
C LYS A 62 -24.50 0.41 34.77
N ASP A 63 -25.22 0.90 35.77
CA ASP A 63 -25.56 2.34 35.85
C ASP A 63 -24.30 3.21 36.02
N ASP A 64 -23.29 2.73 36.76
CA ASP A 64 -21.99 3.42 36.91
C ASP A 64 -21.22 3.47 35.59
N LEU A 65 -21.14 2.34 34.87
CA LEU A 65 -20.51 2.26 33.55
C LEU A 65 -21.23 3.12 32.51
N ARG A 66 -22.56 3.22 32.61
CA ARG A 66 -23.37 4.12 31.79
C ARG A 66 -23.04 5.58 32.09
N ALA A 67 -22.92 5.96 33.36
CA ALA A 67 -22.55 7.32 33.75
C ALA A 67 -21.16 7.68 33.22
N GLN A 68 -20.18 6.80 33.40
CA GLN A 68 -18.81 6.98 32.87
C GLN A 68 -18.79 7.07 31.34
N ALA A 69 -19.51 6.20 30.63
CA ALA A 69 -19.60 6.24 29.16
C ALA A 69 -20.16 7.58 28.66
N ARG A 70 -21.15 8.14 29.36
CA ARG A 70 -21.72 9.45 29.01
C ARG A 70 -20.73 10.59 29.25
N GLU A 71 -19.95 10.52 30.32
CA GLU A 71 -18.93 11.52 30.62
C GLU A 71 -17.81 11.51 29.56
N LEU A 72 -17.27 10.33 29.25
CA LEU A 72 -16.29 10.15 28.16
C LEU A 72 -16.84 10.64 26.81
N ARG A 73 -18.14 10.45 26.56
CA ARG A 73 -18.77 10.95 25.34
C ARG A 73 -18.83 12.48 25.29
N LYS A 74 -19.17 13.15 26.39
CA LYS A 74 -19.16 14.62 26.49
C LYS A 74 -17.76 15.20 26.31
N GLN A 75 -16.73 14.48 26.74
CA GLN A 75 -15.33 14.82 26.52
C GLN A 75 -14.86 14.60 25.06
N GLY A 76 -15.74 14.10 24.18
CA GLY A 76 -15.46 13.97 22.76
C GLY A 76 -14.92 12.60 22.33
N LEU A 77 -15.05 11.55 23.14
CA LEU A 77 -14.57 10.22 22.74
C LEU A 77 -15.55 9.52 21.78
N THR A 78 -14.97 8.76 20.84
CA THR A 78 -15.72 7.88 19.93
C THR A 78 -16.13 6.59 20.66
N TYR A 79 -17.10 5.86 20.10
CA TYR A 79 -17.58 4.61 20.70
C TYR A 79 -16.44 3.58 20.85
N ASP A 80 -15.51 3.54 19.89
CA ASP A 80 -14.37 2.62 19.93
C ASP A 80 -13.41 2.95 21.08
N ARG A 81 -13.18 4.25 21.36
CA ARG A 81 -12.35 4.66 22.51
C ARG A 81 -13.03 4.34 23.84
N ILE A 82 -14.34 4.61 23.95
CA ILE A 82 -15.11 4.27 25.15
C ILE A 82 -15.14 2.75 25.38
N GLN A 83 -15.19 1.95 24.31
CA GLN A 83 -15.11 0.50 24.39
C GLN A 83 -13.76 0.02 24.93
N VAL A 84 -12.65 0.59 24.45
CA VAL A 84 -11.30 0.26 24.96
C VAL A 84 -11.18 0.66 26.44
N GLU A 85 -11.72 1.82 26.82
CA GLU A 85 -11.63 2.34 28.19
C GLU A 85 -12.47 1.53 29.20
N LEU A 86 -13.74 1.23 28.86
CA LEU A 86 -14.70 0.63 29.80
C LEU A 86 -14.86 -0.88 29.63
N GLY A 87 -14.23 -1.50 28.63
CA GLY A 87 -14.37 -2.93 28.31
C GLY A 87 -15.79 -3.37 27.93
N CYS A 88 -16.71 -2.43 27.70
CA CYS A 88 -18.10 -2.70 27.40
C CYS A 88 -18.34 -2.91 25.89
N SER A 89 -19.31 -3.75 25.54
CA SER A 89 -19.69 -3.93 24.14
C SER A 89 -20.15 -2.62 23.48
N LYS A 90 -19.82 -2.45 22.19
CA LYS A 90 -20.23 -1.29 21.39
C LYS A 90 -21.74 -1.07 21.37
N SER A 91 -22.53 -2.16 21.40
CA SER A 91 -23.99 -2.09 21.44
C SER A 91 -24.50 -1.48 22.75
N SER A 92 -23.91 -1.83 23.89
CA SER A 92 -24.24 -1.25 25.19
C SER A 92 -23.90 0.24 25.24
N ILE A 93 -22.69 0.61 24.79
CA ILE A 93 -22.24 2.01 24.73
C ILE A 93 -23.15 2.83 23.83
N SER A 94 -23.49 2.32 22.63
CA SER A 94 -24.38 2.99 21.69
C SER A 94 -25.76 3.28 22.32
N LEU A 95 -26.35 2.34 23.04
CA LEU A 95 -27.62 2.55 23.72
C LEU A 95 -27.53 3.66 24.78
N TRP A 96 -26.39 3.77 25.47
CA TRP A 96 -26.20 4.73 26.55
C TRP A 96 -25.91 6.16 26.11
N VAL A 97 -25.33 6.35 24.92
CA VAL A 97 -24.77 7.66 24.52
C VAL A 97 -25.26 8.16 23.16
N ARG A 98 -26.14 7.43 22.45
CA ARG A 98 -26.66 7.82 21.13
C ARG A 98 -27.39 9.17 21.09
N ASP A 99 -27.91 9.61 22.23
CA ASP A 99 -28.58 10.89 22.41
C ASP A 99 -27.60 12.07 22.59
N LEU A 100 -26.31 11.79 22.84
CA LEU A 100 -25.27 12.80 23.01
C LEU A 100 -24.64 13.18 21.66
N PRO A 101 -24.14 14.43 21.53
CA PRO A 101 -23.55 14.90 20.29
C PRO A 101 -22.40 14.00 19.84
N LYS A 102 -22.29 13.86 18.51
CA LYS A 102 -21.16 13.17 17.91
C LYS A 102 -19.91 14.02 18.12
N PRO A 103 -18.79 13.44 18.60
CA PRO A 103 -17.54 14.17 18.69
C PRO A 103 -17.13 14.68 17.32
N PRO A 104 -16.37 15.78 17.27
CA PRO A 104 -15.89 16.33 16.02
C PRO A 104 -15.18 15.24 15.22
N THR A 105 -15.47 15.19 13.93
CA THR A 105 -14.72 14.32 13.01
C THR A 105 -13.27 14.76 13.02
N ARG A 106 -12.34 13.79 13.01
CA ARG A 106 -10.91 14.06 12.90
C ARG A 106 -10.65 15.07 11.79
N THR A 107 -9.72 15.97 12.02
CA THR A 107 -9.33 16.91 10.98
C THR A 107 -8.65 16.15 9.83
N ARG A 108 -8.66 16.75 8.63
CA ARG A 108 -7.97 16.18 7.47
C ARG A 108 -6.48 15.92 7.75
N GLU A 109 -5.87 16.77 8.56
CA GLU A 109 -4.47 16.66 8.96
C GLU A 109 -4.20 15.45 9.86
N GLU A 110 -5.05 15.23 10.87
CA GLU A 110 -4.98 14.07 11.76
C GLU A 110 -5.18 12.76 10.98
N ALA A 111 -6.17 12.72 10.08
CA ALA A 111 -6.41 11.56 9.23
C ALA A 111 -5.23 11.30 8.29
N SER A 112 -4.65 12.35 7.70
CA SER A 112 -3.45 12.26 6.86
C SER A 112 -2.22 11.79 7.63
N ALA A 113 -2.01 12.25 8.87
CA ALA A 113 -0.86 11.83 9.68
C ALA A 113 -0.95 10.35 10.10
N ILE A 114 -2.15 9.84 10.38
CA ILE A 114 -2.38 8.41 10.65
C ILE A 114 -2.16 7.58 9.37
N ALA A 115 -2.70 8.04 8.24
CA ALA A 115 -2.51 7.38 6.94
C ALA A 115 -1.03 7.34 6.54
N ARG A 116 -0.29 8.43 6.72
CA ARG A 116 1.16 8.50 6.45
C ARG A 116 1.95 7.48 7.28
N ARG A 117 1.70 7.39 8.59
CA ARG A 117 2.37 6.42 9.47
C ARG A 117 2.08 4.97 9.08
N GLY A 118 0.82 4.65 8.74
CA GLY A 118 0.47 3.32 8.25
C GLY A 118 1.06 3.01 6.87
N TRP A 119 1.19 4.04 6.03
CA TRP A 119 1.77 3.95 4.70
C TRP A 119 3.28 3.73 4.73
N GLU A 120 4.01 4.39 5.64
CA GLU A 120 5.46 4.21 5.83
C GLU A 120 5.81 2.76 6.16
N ALA A 121 5.15 2.17 7.16
CA ALA A 121 5.38 0.75 7.51
C ALA A 121 4.96 -0.21 6.37
N THR A 122 4.01 0.20 5.52
CA THR A 122 3.60 -0.58 4.34
C THR A 122 4.63 -0.46 3.21
N LEU A 123 5.17 0.75 2.99
CA LEU A 123 6.23 1.02 2.03
C LEU A 123 7.50 0.25 2.42
N GLU A 124 7.91 0.31 3.67
CA GLU A 124 9.10 -0.40 4.17
C GLU A 124 8.98 -1.91 3.95
N ARG A 125 7.83 -2.51 4.30
CA ARG A 125 7.59 -3.93 4.02
C ARG A 125 7.63 -4.26 2.53
N ARG A 126 7.11 -3.38 1.67
CA ARG A 126 7.12 -3.56 0.21
C ARG A 126 8.53 -3.41 -0.36
N ASP A 127 9.30 -2.45 0.13
CA ASP A 127 10.67 -2.21 -0.30
C ASP A 127 11.59 -3.35 0.15
N GLU A 128 11.39 -3.87 1.36
CA GLU A 128 12.08 -5.05 1.85
C GLU A 128 11.73 -6.31 1.03
N ALA A 129 10.44 -6.53 0.74
CA ALA A 129 10.03 -7.63 -0.14
C ALA A 129 10.65 -7.49 -1.54
N ARG A 130 10.63 -6.28 -2.12
CA ARG A 130 11.26 -6.00 -3.42
C ARG A 130 12.77 -6.30 -3.37
N ARG A 131 13.46 -5.89 -2.31
CA ARG A 131 14.90 -6.12 -2.13
C ARG A 131 15.20 -7.61 -2.03
N ARG A 132 14.42 -8.37 -1.25
CA ARG A 132 14.57 -9.82 -1.14
C ARG A 132 14.37 -10.53 -2.47
N THR A 133 13.31 -10.21 -3.20
CA THR A 133 13.06 -10.80 -4.53
C THR A 133 14.20 -10.52 -5.49
N LYS A 134 14.70 -9.28 -5.54
CA LYS A 134 15.85 -8.92 -6.38
C LYS A 134 17.10 -9.72 -5.99
N GLN A 135 17.42 -9.81 -4.70
CA GLN A 135 18.59 -10.53 -4.21
C GLN A 135 18.52 -12.04 -4.48
N ALA A 136 17.36 -12.65 -4.30
CA ALA A 136 17.13 -14.06 -4.63
C ALA A 136 17.37 -14.29 -6.13
N ALA A 137 16.72 -13.50 -6.99
CA ALA A 137 16.88 -13.61 -8.45
C ALA A 137 18.33 -13.34 -8.91
N THR A 138 19.05 -12.41 -8.28
CA THR A 138 20.49 -12.21 -8.54
C THR A 138 21.30 -13.46 -8.21
N SER A 139 20.97 -14.14 -7.10
CA SER A 139 21.69 -15.33 -6.65
C SER A 139 21.41 -16.56 -7.52
N GLU A 140 20.25 -16.61 -8.20
CA GLU A 140 19.88 -17.69 -9.13
C GLU A 140 20.79 -17.75 -10.37
N ILE A 141 21.41 -16.63 -10.76
CA ILE A 141 22.29 -16.58 -11.95
C ILE A 141 23.61 -17.32 -11.72
N GLY A 142 24.18 -17.23 -10.51
CA GLY A 142 25.48 -17.83 -10.20
C GLY A 142 26.64 -17.27 -11.04
N GLU A 143 27.61 -18.14 -11.35
CA GLU A 143 28.73 -17.82 -12.23
C GLU A 143 28.35 -18.04 -13.70
N LEU A 144 28.62 -17.05 -14.55
CA LEU A 144 28.37 -17.18 -15.98
C LEU A 144 29.52 -17.93 -16.66
N THR A 145 29.17 -18.96 -17.42
CA THR A 145 30.07 -19.61 -18.37
C THR A 145 30.34 -18.69 -19.58
N GLU A 146 31.46 -18.94 -20.27
CA GLU A 146 31.76 -18.24 -21.53
C GLU A 146 30.65 -18.40 -22.57
N ARG A 147 30.01 -19.58 -22.63
CA ARG A 147 28.91 -19.85 -23.54
C ARG A 147 27.67 -19.00 -23.22
N GLU A 148 27.31 -18.85 -21.95
CA GLU A 148 26.19 -18.02 -21.53
C GLU A 148 26.46 -16.54 -21.84
N LEU A 149 27.63 -16.03 -21.48
CA LEU A 149 28.02 -14.66 -21.82
C LEU A 149 28.03 -14.43 -23.33
N PHE A 150 28.50 -15.40 -24.11
CA PHE A 150 28.48 -15.35 -25.56
C PHE A 150 27.05 -15.18 -26.12
N LEU A 151 26.11 -16.00 -25.67
CA LEU A 151 24.69 -15.95 -26.10
C LEU A 151 23.99 -14.66 -25.64
N ILE A 152 24.22 -14.26 -24.38
CA ILE A 152 23.69 -13.00 -23.83
C ILE A 152 24.16 -11.82 -24.67
N GLY A 153 25.46 -11.75 -24.99
CA GLY A 153 26.00 -10.65 -25.79
C GLY A 153 25.46 -10.60 -27.22
N ILE A 154 25.18 -11.76 -27.84
CA ILE A 154 24.50 -11.81 -29.14
C ILE A 154 23.09 -11.20 -29.02
N GLY A 155 22.31 -11.63 -28.03
CA GLY A 155 20.97 -11.10 -27.78
C GLY A 155 20.98 -9.59 -27.51
N LEU A 156 21.92 -9.15 -26.67
CA LEU A 156 22.12 -7.75 -26.32
C LEU A 156 22.46 -6.89 -27.55
N TYR A 157 23.39 -7.35 -28.38
CA TYR A 157 23.71 -6.66 -29.63
C TYR A 157 22.52 -6.66 -30.59
N TRP A 158 21.78 -7.77 -30.69
CA TRP A 158 20.65 -7.83 -31.61
C TRP A 158 19.48 -6.96 -31.16
N SER A 159 19.32 -6.69 -29.87
CA SER A 159 18.27 -5.78 -29.36
C SER A 159 18.64 -4.30 -29.52
N GLU A 160 19.86 -3.91 -29.13
CA GLU A 160 20.26 -2.50 -29.00
C GLU A 160 21.30 -2.04 -30.03
N GLY A 161 21.94 -2.97 -30.73
CA GLY A 161 23.00 -2.72 -31.70
C GLY A 161 22.49 -2.28 -33.07
N SER A 162 23.39 -1.67 -33.85
CA SER A 162 23.09 -1.27 -35.22
C SER A 162 22.92 -2.49 -36.12
N LYS A 163 21.87 -2.47 -36.95
CA LYS A 163 21.62 -3.48 -37.98
C LYS A 163 21.92 -2.92 -39.36
N SER A 164 22.69 -3.67 -40.13
CA SER A 164 22.89 -3.41 -41.56
C SER A 164 21.57 -3.64 -42.28
N LYS A 165 21.23 -2.78 -43.25
CA LYS A 165 19.98 -2.90 -44.02
C LYS A 165 20.31 -3.22 -45.48
N PRO A 166 19.50 -4.02 -46.20
CA PRO A 166 19.79 -4.38 -47.59
C PRO A 166 20.02 -3.17 -48.50
N TYR A 167 19.23 -2.11 -48.31
CA TYR A 167 19.32 -0.86 -49.06
C TYR A 167 20.40 0.12 -48.54
N ARG A 168 21.09 -0.22 -47.45
CA ARG A 168 22.18 0.58 -46.86
C ARG A 168 23.13 -0.34 -46.09
N ARG A 169 23.84 -1.19 -46.82
CA ARG A 169 24.80 -2.14 -46.24
C ARG A 169 25.98 -1.35 -45.65
N SER A 170 26.11 -1.41 -44.33
CA SER A 170 27.20 -0.73 -43.61
C SER A 170 28.03 -1.68 -42.76
N GLU A 171 27.45 -2.82 -42.33
CA GLU A 171 28.12 -3.90 -41.59
C GLU A 171 29.00 -3.36 -40.45
N ARG A 172 28.46 -2.41 -39.69
CA ARG A 172 29.14 -1.78 -38.56
C ARG A 172 28.63 -2.39 -37.26
N VAL A 173 29.57 -2.63 -36.35
CA VAL A 173 29.29 -2.98 -34.96
C VAL A 173 29.26 -1.70 -34.14
N ILE A 174 28.04 -1.19 -33.91
CA ILE A 174 27.76 -0.03 -33.07
C ILE A 174 26.72 -0.45 -32.03
N PHE A 175 27.00 -0.17 -30.77
CA PHE A 175 26.10 -0.41 -29.65
C PHE A 175 25.90 0.88 -28.89
N ILE A 176 24.68 1.22 -28.50
CA ILE A 176 24.41 2.43 -27.72
C ILE A 176 23.44 2.13 -26.59
N ASN A 177 23.78 2.50 -25.37
CA ASN A 177 22.88 2.35 -24.23
C ASN A 177 23.16 3.42 -23.16
N SER A 178 22.17 3.73 -22.33
CA SER A 178 22.32 4.63 -21.17
C SER A 178 22.57 3.90 -19.86
N ASP A 179 22.31 2.60 -19.80
CA ASP A 179 22.52 1.76 -18.63
C ASP A 179 24.01 1.38 -18.49
N PRO A 180 24.68 1.83 -17.40
CA PRO A 180 26.06 1.47 -17.07
C PRO A 180 26.33 -0.04 -17.05
N ASP A 181 25.40 -0.84 -16.55
CA ASP A 181 25.59 -2.28 -16.36
C ASP A 181 25.46 -3.02 -17.71
N MET A 182 24.56 -2.57 -18.59
CA MET A 182 24.50 -3.09 -19.97
C MET A 182 25.80 -2.82 -20.74
N ILE A 183 26.40 -1.63 -20.54
CA ILE A 183 27.69 -1.29 -21.12
C ILE A 183 28.81 -2.20 -20.59
N ARG A 184 28.84 -2.48 -19.28
CA ARG A 184 29.82 -3.39 -18.67
C ARG A 184 29.72 -4.80 -19.25
N VAL A 185 28.51 -5.35 -19.36
CA VAL A 185 28.27 -6.68 -19.94
C VAL A 185 28.69 -6.72 -21.40
N TYR A 186 28.34 -5.69 -22.18
CA TYR A 186 28.73 -5.61 -23.59
C TYR A 186 30.25 -5.55 -23.77
N LEU A 187 30.98 -4.78 -22.94
CA LEU A 187 32.44 -4.73 -22.96
C LEU A 187 33.07 -6.07 -22.54
N ALA A 188 32.49 -6.77 -21.56
CA ALA A 188 32.93 -8.11 -21.20
C ALA A 188 32.76 -9.11 -22.36
N TRP A 189 31.63 -9.03 -23.07
CA TRP A 189 31.39 -9.85 -24.26
C TRP A 189 32.36 -9.54 -25.40
N LEU A 190 32.65 -8.25 -25.67
CA LEU A 190 33.66 -7.90 -26.68
C LEU A 190 35.06 -8.44 -26.32
N ARG A 191 35.43 -8.42 -25.04
CA ARG A 191 36.67 -9.05 -24.55
C ARG A 191 36.67 -10.57 -24.76
N LEU A 192 35.56 -11.25 -24.47
CA LEU A 192 35.38 -12.68 -24.74
C LEU A 192 35.57 -13.00 -26.24
N LEU A 193 35.12 -12.12 -27.13
CA LEU A 193 35.31 -12.26 -28.59
C LEU A 193 36.72 -11.89 -29.07
N GLY A 194 37.64 -11.52 -28.17
CA GLY A 194 39.01 -11.11 -28.51
C GLY A 194 39.11 -9.73 -29.16
N VAL A 195 38.12 -8.86 -28.98
CA VAL A 195 38.19 -7.48 -29.49
C VAL A 195 39.08 -6.65 -28.59
N SER A 196 40.20 -6.18 -29.14
CA SER A 196 41.16 -5.36 -28.40
C SER A 196 40.62 -3.94 -28.12
N THR A 197 41.08 -3.32 -27.04
CA THR A 197 40.63 -1.99 -26.60
C THR A 197 40.98 -0.89 -27.62
N GLU A 198 42.06 -1.06 -28.39
CA GLU A 198 42.50 -0.12 -29.42
C GLU A 198 41.51 -0.05 -30.59
N ARG A 199 40.72 -1.11 -30.79
CA ARG A 199 39.64 -1.17 -31.78
C ARG A 199 38.35 -0.51 -31.29
N LEU A 200 38.26 -0.10 -30.03
CA LEU A 200 37.06 0.51 -29.47
C LEU A 200 37.11 2.04 -29.58
N ARG A 201 36.02 2.63 -30.03
CA ARG A 201 35.80 4.08 -30.00
C ARG A 201 34.49 4.39 -29.30
N PHE A 202 34.52 5.42 -28.48
CA PHE A 202 33.42 5.81 -27.61
C PHE A 202 32.89 7.17 -28.03
N HIS A 203 31.58 7.35 -27.99
CA HIS A 203 30.94 8.65 -28.23
C HIS A 203 29.82 8.84 -27.22
N VAL A 204 29.83 9.95 -26.49
CA VAL A 204 28.73 10.30 -25.59
C VAL A 204 27.62 10.95 -26.40
N HIS A 205 26.38 10.50 -26.18
CA HIS A 205 25.18 11.09 -26.73
C HIS A 205 24.34 11.65 -25.58
N ILE A 206 24.32 12.98 -25.47
CA ILE A 206 23.73 13.66 -24.31
C ILE A 206 22.88 14.85 -24.75
N HIS A 207 21.93 15.27 -23.90
CA HIS A 207 21.13 16.45 -24.18
C HIS A 207 21.91 17.73 -23.90
N GLU A 208 21.58 18.80 -24.62
CA GLU A 208 22.25 20.10 -24.50
C GLU A 208 22.16 20.73 -23.11
N SER A 209 21.12 20.38 -22.34
CA SER A 209 20.89 20.89 -20.98
C SER A 209 21.72 20.20 -19.90
N ALA A 210 22.49 19.16 -20.24
CA ALA A 210 23.22 18.34 -19.28
C ALA A 210 24.73 18.63 -19.32
N ASP A 211 25.42 18.30 -18.23
CA ASP A 211 26.86 18.48 -18.10
C ASP A 211 27.61 17.45 -18.93
N VAL A 212 28.25 17.92 -20.01
CA VAL A 212 29.03 17.07 -20.91
C VAL A 212 30.33 16.61 -20.26
N GLY A 213 31.01 17.46 -19.49
CA GLY A 213 32.27 17.10 -18.86
C GLY A 213 32.07 16.00 -17.82
N ALA A 214 31.04 16.14 -16.98
CA ALA A 214 30.69 15.12 -16.00
C ALA A 214 30.30 13.78 -16.67
N ALA A 215 29.59 13.82 -17.78
CA ALA A 215 29.21 12.62 -18.52
C ALA A 215 30.39 11.93 -19.21
N GLU A 216 31.28 12.68 -19.86
CA GLU A 216 32.51 12.13 -20.47
C GLU A 216 33.40 11.49 -19.40
N GLN A 217 33.58 12.14 -18.26
CA GLN A 217 34.36 11.59 -17.14
C GLN A 217 33.72 10.31 -16.59
N PHE A 218 32.41 10.31 -16.34
CA PHE A 218 31.69 9.14 -15.86
C PHE A 218 31.89 7.92 -16.78
N TRP A 219 31.74 8.10 -18.09
CA TRP A 219 31.92 7.01 -19.04
C TRP A 219 33.39 6.61 -19.20
N ALA A 220 34.34 7.54 -19.10
CA ALA A 220 35.76 7.22 -19.10
C ALA A 220 36.12 6.34 -17.91
N ASP A 221 35.66 6.69 -16.71
CA ASP A 221 35.88 5.93 -15.49
C ASP A 221 35.25 4.54 -15.55
N LEU A 222 34.03 4.43 -16.07
CA LEU A 222 33.34 3.16 -16.22
C LEU A 222 34.04 2.21 -17.21
N THR A 223 34.51 2.75 -18.34
CA THR A 223 35.11 1.96 -19.41
C THR A 223 36.61 1.71 -19.22
N GLY A 224 37.27 2.50 -18.38
CA GLY A 224 38.73 2.52 -18.24
C GLY A 224 39.46 2.98 -19.51
N ALA A 225 38.75 3.61 -20.45
CA ALA A 225 39.30 4.01 -21.73
C ALA A 225 40.01 5.36 -21.63
N ALA A 226 41.13 5.50 -22.35
CA ALA A 226 41.84 6.77 -22.44
C ALA A 226 40.98 7.84 -23.14
N PRO A 227 41.12 9.14 -22.81
CA PRO A 227 40.39 10.22 -23.46
C PRO A 227 40.52 10.22 -25.00
N SER A 228 41.65 9.73 -25.54
CA SER A 228 41.87 9.59 -26.99
C SER A 228 40.97 8.56 -27.69
N ALA A 229 40.36 7.64 -26.93
CA ALA A 229 39.38 6.70 -27.45
C ALA A 229 37.97 7.31 -27.59
N PHE A 230 37.73 8.45 -26.95
CA PHE A 230 36.47 9.19 -27.04
C PHE A 230 36.50 10.15 -28.25
N GLY A 231 35.51 10.01 -29.13
CA GLY A 231 35.27 10.96 -30.20
C GLY A 231 34.33 12.08 -29.76
N LYS A 232 34.01 12.98 -30.70
CA LYS A 232 33.15 14.13 -30.46
C LYS A 232 31.80 13.74 -29.83
N THR A 233 31.47 14.36 -28.71
CA THR A 233 30.16 14.21 -28.04
C THR A 233 29.03 14.77 -28.90
N THR A 234 27.98 13.97 -29.04
CA THR A 234 26.77 14.33 -29.77
C THR A 234 25.77 14.99 -28.83
N ARG A 235 25.52 16.28 -29.02
CA ARG A 235 24.51 17.03 -28.29
C ARG A 235 23.16 16.96 -29.01
N LYS A 236 22.13 16.44 -28.33
CA LYS A 236 20.76 16.35 -28.84
C LYS A 236 19.91 17.51 -28.33
N LYS A 237 19.34 18.28 -29.27
CA LYS A 237 18.37 19.35 -28.97
C LYS A 237 17.16 18.80 -28.21
N HIS A 238 16.61 19.63 -27.33
CA HIS A 238 15.42 19.29 -26.54
C HIS A 238 14.16 19.25 -27.43
N ASN A 239 13.28 18.26 -27.22
CA ASN A 239 11.90 18.33 -27.70
C ASN A 239 11.00 18.71 -26.50
N PRO A 240 10.48 19.96 -26.44
CA PRO A 240 9.77 20.49 -25.27
C PRO A 240 8.47 19.75 -24.89
N LYS A 241 7.99 18.82 -25.72
CA LYS A 241 6.73 18.10 -25.47
C LYS A 241 6.84 16.91 -24.50
N THR A 242 8.04 16.49 -24.11
CA THR A 242 8.21 15.34 -23.21
C THR A 242 8.67 15.77 -21.83
N VAL A 243 7.83 15.55 -20.81
CA VAL A 243 8.22 15.67 -19.40
C VAL A 243 9.20 14.53 -19.07
N ARG A 244 10.49 14.81 -19.19
CA ARG A 244 11.56 13.85 -18.91
C ARG A 244 11.82 13.82 -17.40
N LYS A 245 11.79 12.62 -16.81
CA LYS A 245 12.11 12.41 -15.38
C LYS A 245 13.62 12.21 -15.13
N ASN A 246 14.38 11.85 -16.16
CA ASN A 246 15.85 11.70 -16.11
C ASN A 246 16.52 13.04 -16.46
N VAL A 247 16.32 14.04 -15.59
CA VAL A 247 16.92 15.37 -15.65
C VAL A 247 17.52 15.64 -14.27
N GLY A 248 18.84 15.59 -14.16
CA GLY A 248 19.54 15.69 -12.88
C GLY A 248 21.04 15.42 -13.04
N THR A 249 21.78 15.56 -11.94
CA THR A 249 23.24 15.35 -11.88
C THR A 249 23.67 13.94 -12.27
N ASP A 250 22.79 12.96 -12.07
CA ASP A 250 23.07 11.55 -12.32
C ASP A 250 22.77 11.14 -13.79
N TYR A 251 22.39 12.11 -14.64
CA TYR A 251 22.13 11.85 -16.04
C TYR A 251 23.39 12.07 -16.89
N HIS A 252 24.04 10.96 -17.26
CA HIS A 252 25.27 10.97 -18.07
C HIS A 252 25.04 10.68 -19.56
N GLY A 253 23.79 10.72 -20.04
CA GLY A 253 23.47 10.41 -21.44
C GLY A 253 23.56 8.92 -21.80
N CYS A 254 23.73 8.64 -23.08
CA CYS A 254 23.99 7.29 -23.60
C CYS A 254 25.44 7.20 -24.08
N LEU A 255 26.10 6.07 -23.82
CA LEU A 255 27.39 5.77 -24.42
C LEU A 255 27.19 4.96 -25.70
N MET A 256 27.76 5.44 -26.79
CA MET A 256 27.91 4.68 -28.03
C MET A 256 29.30 4.06 -28.07
N ILE A 257 29.34 2.75 -28.29
CA ILE A 257 30.55 1.96 -28.52
C ILE A 257 30.60 1.57 -29.99
N ARG A 258 31.69 1.90 -30.66
CA ARG A 258 31.96 1.52 -32.05
C ARG A 258 33.19 0.64 -32.10
N VAL A 259 33.07 -0.52 -32.73
CA VAL A 259 34.22 -1.38 -33.02
C VAL A 259 34.78 -1.01 -34.40
N LEU A 260 36.10 -0.82 -34.47
CA LEU A 260 36.83 -0.58 -35.71
C LEU A 260 37.14 -1.91 -36.43
N GLN A 261 37.24 -1.84 -37.77
CA GLN A 261 37.52 -3.02 -38.63
C GLN A 261 36.55 -4.19 -38.32
N CYS A 262 35.24 -3.92 -38.26
CA CYS A 262 34.27 -4.81 -37.64
C CYS A 262 33.31 -5.53 -38.61
N ALA A 263 33.53 -5.44 -39.92
CA ALA A 263 32.61 -6.03 -40.90
C ALA A 263 32.47 -7.55 -40.76
N GLU A 264 33.60 -8.26 -40.57
CA GLU A 264 33.58 -9.71 -40.31
C GLU A 264 32.85 -10.03 -39.00
N LEU A 265 33.16 -9.30 -37.92
CA LEU A 265 32.50 -9.45 -36.63
C LEU A 265 30.99 -9.23 -36.75
N TYR A 266 30.54 -8.19 -37.47
CA TYR A 266 29.12 -7.93 -37.71
C TYR A 266 28.45 -9.15 -38.37
N ARG A 267 29.03 -9.68 -39.44
CA ARG A 267 28.48 -10.84 -40.17
C ARG A 267 28.43 -12.09 -39.28
N ARG A 268 29.43 -12.29 -38.41
CA ARG A 268 29.42 -13.36 -37.42
C ARG A 268 28.29 -13.19 -36.41
N ILE A 269 28.08 -11.98 -35.89
CA ILE A 269 26.97 -11.69 -34.96
C ILE A 269 25.62 -11.95 -35.62
N GLU A 270 25.44 -11.49 -36.85
CA GLU A 270 24.23 -11.74 -37.64
C GLU A 270 24.00 -13.25 -37.87
N GLY A 271 25.04 -13.99 -38.26
CA GLY A 271 24.97 -15.44 -38.40
C GLY A 271 24.67 -16.17 -37.09
N TRP A 272 25.26 -15.74 -35.97
CA TRP A 272 24.98 -16.31 -34.65
C TRP A 272 23.54 -16.07 -34.22
N TRP A 273 22.99 -14.89 -34.47
CA TRP A 273 21.59 -14.60 -34.19
C TRP A 273 20.65 -15.55 -34.97
N TYR A 274 20.91 -15.76 -36.26
CA TYR A 274 20.15 -16.75 -37.04
C TYR A 274 20.32 -18.18 -36.51
N GLY A 275 21.50 -18.53 -36.02
CA GLY A 275 21.72 -19.78 -35.30
C GLY A 275 20.83 -19.93 -34.06
N ILE A 276 20.67 -18.86 -33.27
CA ILE A 276 19.76 -18.85 -32.11
C ILE A 276 18.30 -19.02 -32.56
N VAL A 277 17.86 -18.30 -33.60
CA VAL A 277 16.50 -18.41 -34.14
C VAL A 277 16.21 -19.85 -34.57
N LEU A 278 17.08 -20.44 -35.38
CA LEU A 278 16.93 -21.83 -35.83
C LEU A 278 16.99 -22.83 -34.67
N GLY A 279 17.78 -22.53 -33.63
CA GLY A 279 17.84 -23.35 -32.42
C GLY A 279 16.56 -23.30 -31.60
N ALA A 280 15.89 -22.14 -31.54
CA ALA A 280 14.65 -21.97 -30.80
C ALA A 280 13.44 -22.64 -31.48
N GLU A 281 13.46 -22.81 -32.80
CA GLU A 281 12.39 -23.45 -33.57
C GLU A 281 12.52 -24.99 -33.63
N ARG A 282 13.67 -25.56 -33.24
CA ARG A 282 13.83 -27.01 -33.20
C ARG A 282 13.04 -27.59 -32.03
N PRO A 283 12.21 -28.63 -32.24
CA PRO A 283 11.62 -29.36 -31.14
C PRO A 283 12.74 -30.00 -30.30
N ALA A 284 12.55 -29.97 -28.97
CA ALA A 284 13.47 -30.52 -27.98
C ALA A 284 13.68 -32.03 -28.17
#